data_AF-A0A2M9FXY5-F1
#
_entry.id   AF-A0A2M9FXY5-F1
#
_cell.length_a   1.000
_cell.length_b   1.000
_cell.length_c   1.000
_cell.angle_alpha   90.00
_cell.angle_beta   90.00
_cell.angle_gamma   90.00
#
_symmetry.space_group_name_H-M   'P 1'
#
loop_
_entity.id
_entity.type
_entity.pdbx_description
1 polymer ?
#
loop_
_entity_poly.entity_id
_entity_poly.type
_entity_poly.pdbx_seq_one_letter_code
_entity_poly.pdbx_strand_id
1 'polypeptide(L)'
;MIMIETRFLSEAERREAPRLPIVLPDFPDRSPPFSTGEQTEVFTPDALKKVSATDSARTDRFIKLVFAISHRIGGPVPFAFHTADGRYRSLDAGCVGYCVNERNPRLNVETGSDGFIVSVMPTARCAEIYELVLARLLSEIDPGAQ
;
A
#
# COMPACT_ATOMS: atom_id res chain seq x y z
N MET A 1 25.69 15.29 4.98
CA MET A 1 24.29 15.69 5.20
C MET A 1 23.56 14.45 5.68
N ILE A 2 23.01 14.45 6.89
CA ILE A 2 22.23 13.31 7.40
C ILE A 2 20.88 13.39 6.69
N MET A 3 20.60 12.47 5.76
CA MET A 3 19.27 12.37 5.18
C MET A 3 18.35 11.70 6.20
N ILE A 4 17.21 12.34 6.47
CA ILE A 4 16.15 11.71 7.28
C ILE A 4 15.59 10.56 6.44
N GLU A 5 15.68 9.34 6.97
CA GLU A 5 15.28 8.13 6.25
C GLU A 5 13.80 7.78 6.45
N THR A 6 13.21 8.21 7.58
CA THR A 6 11.80 8.00 7.92
C THR A 6 11.22 9.22 8.64
N ARG A 7 9.91 9.44 8.52
CA ARG A 7 9.20 10.46 9.29
C ARG A 7 7.74 10.08 9.49
N PHE A 8 7.10 10.66 10.50
CA PHE A 8 5.65 10.55 10.65
C PHE A 8 4.94 11.58 9.76
N LEU A 9 3.79 11.19 9.19
CA LEU A 9 2.87 12.12 8.57
C LEU A 9 2.25 13.02 9.65
N SER A 10 2.24 14.33 9.37
CA SER A 10 1.52 15.31 10.17
C SER A 10 0.01 15.10 10.08
N GLU A 11 -0.74 15.67 11.03
CA GLU A 11 -2.20 15.61 11.01
C GLU A 11 -2.78 16.22 9.73
N ALA A 12 -2.20 17.32 9.23
CA ALA A 12 -2.60 17.96 7.99
C ALA A 12 -2.45 17.03 6.79
N GLU A 13 -1.28 16.38 6.64
CA GLU A 13 -1.03 15.41 5.57
C GLU A 13 -1.99 14.23 5.63
N ARG A 14 -2.31 13.72 6.82
CA ARG A 14 -3.29 12.63 6.99
C ARG A 14 -4.70 13.06 6.61
N ARG A 15 -5.09 14.28 6.96
CA ARG A 15 -6.41 14.84 6.62
C ARG A 15 -6.55 15.07 5.12
N GLU A 16 -5.46 15.45 4.47
CA GLU A 16 -5.38 15.74 3.03
C GLU A 16 -5.08 14.50 2.18
N ALA A 17 -4.86 13.34 2.81
CA ALA A 17 -4.63 12.09 2.11
C ALA A 17 -5.76 11.79 1.10
N PRO A 18 -5.45 11.25 -0.09
CA PRO A 18 -6.45 10.99 -1.12
C PRO A 18 -7.60 10.09 -0.63
N ARG A 19 -8.81 10.34 -1.14
CA ARG A 19 -9.97 9.48 -0.92
C ARG A 19 -10.11 8.51 -2.10
N LEU A 20 -10.09 7.22 -1.81
CA LEU A 20 -10.22 6.17 -2.82
C LEU A 20 -11.66 5.61 -2.83
N PRO A 21 -12.23 5.30 -4.01
CA PRO A 21 -13.57 4.72 -4.15
C PRO A 21 -13.60 3.21 -3.86
N ILE A 22 -13.02 2.82 -2.73
CA ILE A 22 -12.92 1.42 -2.26
C ILE A 22 -13.36 1.32 -0.81
N VAL A 23 -13.84 0.14 -0.41
CA VAL A 23 -14.03 -0.22 1.00
C VAL A 23 -13.21 -1.46 1.26
N LEU A 24 -12.31 -1.40 2.23
CA LEU A 24 -11.52 -2.57 2.61
C LEU A 24 -12.30 -3.42 3.62
N PRO A 25 -12.17 -4.75 3.55
CA PRO A 25 -12.78 -5.63 4.54
C PRO A 25 -12.16 -5.37 5.91
N ASP A 26 -12.89 -5.72 6.96
CA ASP A 26 -12.30 -5.80 8.28
C ASP A 26 -11.27 -6.92 8.30
N PHE A 27 -10.08 -6.63 8.85
CA PHE A 27 -9.01 -7.60 9.01
C PHE A 27 -9.04 -8.07 10.47
N PRO A 28 -9.58 -9.27 10.77
CA PRO A 28 -9.66 -9.77 12.14
C PRO A 28 -8.28 -10.14 12.71
N ASP A 29 -7.26 -10.24 11.85
CA ASP A 29 -5.89 -10.58 12.22
C ASP A 29 -5.23 -9.46 13.03
N ARG A 30 -4.37 -9.85 13.99
CA ARG A 30 -3.55 -8.90 14.76
C ARG A 30 -2.54 -8.13 13.90
N SER A 31 -2.29 -8.57 12.66
CA SER A 31 -1.32 -7.98 11.74
C SER A 31 -1.95 -7.76 10.36
N PRO A 32 -2.80 -6.73 10.21
CA PRO A 32 -3.45 -6.46 8.93
C PRO A 32 -2.43 -6.12 7.83
N PRO A 33 -2.78 -6.33 6.55
CA PRO A 33 -1.92 -5.99 5.41
C PRO A 33 -1.75 -4.48 5.23
N PHE A 34 -2.71 -3.68 5.72
CA PHE A 34 -2.63 -2.22 5.77
C PHE A 34 -2.58 -1.77 7.22
N SER A 35 -1.77 -0.76 7.52
CA SER A 35 -1.70 -0.19 8.86
C SER A 35 -2.99 0.55 9.18
N THR A 36 -3.46 0.34 10.42
CA THR A 36 -4.60 1.04 11.01
C THR A 36 -4.08 1.92 12.14
N GLY A 37 -4.26 3.24 12.03
CA GLY A 37 -3.83 4.18 13.07
C GLY A 37 -3.35 5.51 12.51
N GLU A 38 -3.31 6.51 13.40
CA GLU A 38 -2.94 7.88 13.04
C GLU A 38 -1.42 8.11 13.00
N GLN A 39 -0.62 7.22 13.58
CA GLN A 39 0.84 7.32 13.52
C GLN A 39 1.39 6.62 12.27
N THR A 40 1.13 7.20 11.09
CA THR A 40 1.71 6.70 9.84
C THR A 40 3.13 7.18 9.67
N GLU A 41 4.07 6.25 9.62
CA GLU A 41 5.45 6.49 9.23
C GLU A 41 5.60 6.33 7.71
N VAL A 42 6.29 7.27 7.06
CA VAL A 42 6.69 7.21 5.66
C VAL A 42 8.20 7.07 5.55
N PHE A 43 8.63 6.44 4.48
CA PHE A 43 9.99 5.95 4.29
C PHE A 43 10.56 6.47 2.98
N THR A 44 11.87 6.67 2.93
CA THR A 44 12.58 6.78 1.65
C THR A 44 12.80 5.37 1.04
N PRO A 45 13.08 5.26 -0.28
CA PRO A 45 13.38 3.97 -0.90
C PRO A 45 14.56 3.21 -0.25
N ASP A 46 15.57 3.93 0.25
CA ASP A 46 16.70 3.31 0.94
C ASP A 46 16.34 2.81 2.34
N ALA A 47 15.46 3.52 3.05
CA ALA A 47 14.95 3.08 4.35
C ALA A 47 14.13 1.79 4.25
N LEU A 48 13.38 1.60 3.15
CA LEU A 48 12.59 0.39 2.91
C LEU A 48 13.42 -0.90 2.97
N LYS A 49 14.68 -0.86 2.51
CA LYS A 49 15.59 -2.02 2.53
C LYS A 49 15.82 -2.56 3.94
N LYS A 50 15.71 -1.70 4.95
CA LYS A 50 15.96 -2.03 6.36
C LYS A 50 14.74 -2.63 7.06
N VAL A 51 13.55 -2.40 6.52
CA VAL A 51 12.27 -2.79 7.14
C VAL A 51 11.54 -3.90 6.38
N SER A 52 12.12 -4.40 5.28
CA SER A 52 11.54 -5.46 4.46
C SER A 52 11.09 -6.66 5.29
N ALA A 53 9.81 -7.01 5.15
CA ALA A 53 9.27 -8.25 5.70
C ALA A 53 9.78 -9.48 4.92
N THR A 54 9.44 -10.67 5.41
CA THR A 54 9.63 -11.93 4.69
C THR A 54 8.42 -12.25 3.82
N ASP A 55 8.58 -13.19 2.90
CA ASP A 55 7.45 -13.79 2.19
C ASP A 55 6.50 -14.44 3.20
N SER A 56 5.21 -14.11 3.10
CA SER A 56 4.19 -14.61 4.01
C SER A 56 2.81 -14.46 3.40
N ALA A 57 1.82 -15.15 3.98
CA ALA A 57 0.42 -14.97 3.62
C ALA A 57 -0.04 -13.49 3.77
N ARG A 58 0.52 -12.75 4.73
CA ARG A 58 0.25 -11.31 4.91
C ARG A 58 0.77 -10.50 3.73
N THR A 59 2.01 -10.78 3.30
CA THR A 59 2.64 -10.06 2.19
C THR A 59 1.98 -10.37 0.85
N ASP A 60 1.60 -11.64 0.62
CA ASP A 60 0.78 -12.03 -0.53
C ASP A 60 -0.61 -11.38 -0.50
N ARG A 61 -1.25 -11.30 0.68
CA ARG A 61 -2.53 -10.61 0.84
C ARG A 61 -2.41 -9.12 0.54
N PHE A 62 -1.35 -8.48 1.03
CA PHE A 62 -1.04 -7.07 0.77
C PHE A 62 -0.93 -6.78 -0.72
N ILE A 63 -0.08 -7.53 -1.45
CA ILE A 63 0.14 -7.26 -2.88
C ILE A 63 -1.13 -7.48 -3.71
N LYS A 64 -1.93 -8.50 -3.39
CA LYS A 64 -3.23 -8.73 -4.03
C LYS A 64 -4.18 -7.55 -3.86
N LEU A 65 -4.25 -6.97 -2.65
CA LEU A 65 -5.09 -5.81 -2.39
C LEU A 65 -4.55 -4.56 -3.10
N VAL A 66 -3.24 -4.31 -3.07
CA VAL A 66 -2.63 -3.20 -3.82
C VAL A 66 -2.91 -3.31 -5.32
N PHE A 67 -2.78 -4.52 -5.88
CA PHE A 67 -3.10 -4.78 -7.29
C PHE A 67 -4.56 -4.44 -7.62
N ALA A 68 -5.50 -4.96 -6.83
CA ALA A 68 -6.92 -4.68 -7.01
C ALA A 68 -7.26 -3.20 -6.87
N ILE A 69 -6.69 -2.52 -5.86
CA ILE A 69 -6.89 -1.08 -5.65
C ILE A 69 -6.37 -0.30 -6.85
N SER A 70 -5.17 -0.61 -7.32
CA SER A 70 -4.56 0.05 -8.48
C SER A 70 -5.44 -0.05 -9.72
N HIS A 71 -5.99 -1.24 -9.99
CA HIS A 71 -6.97 -1.44 -11.08
C HIS A 71 -8.26 -0.65 -10.85
N ARG A 72 -8.78 -0.63 -9.61
CA ARG A 72 -10.03 0.08 -9.28
C ARG A 72 -9.91 1.59 -9.46
N ILE A 73 -8.75 2.17 -9.16
CA ILE A 73 -8.49 3.62 -9.25
C ILE A 73 -7.82 4.02 -10.58
N GLY A 74 -7.37 3.04 -11.38
CA GLY A 74 -6.71 3.26 -12.67
C GLY A 74 -5.31 3.87 -12.56
N GLY A 75 -4.58 3.63 -11.46
CA GLY A 75 -3.32 4.32 -11.21
C GLY A 75 -2.54 3.86 -9.97
N PRO A 76 -1.50 4.62 -9.57
CA PRO A 76 -0.70 4.32 -8.38
C PRO A 76 -1.55 4.37 -7.11
N VAL A 77 -1.30 3.44 -6.20
CA VAL A 77 -1.96 3.40 -4.89
C VAL A 77 -1.22 4.34 -3.94
N PRO A 78 -1.87 5.38 -3.39
CA PRO A 78 -1.24 6.28 -2.42
C PRO A 78 -0.75 5.51 -1.19
N PHE A 79 0.37 5.97 -0.62
CA PHE A 79 0.94 5.35 0.57
C PHE A 79 0.00 5.48 1.78
N ALA A 80 -0.68 6.62 1.89
CA ALA A 80 -1.71 6.89 2.88
C ALA A 80 -2.98 7.38 2.16
N PHE A 81 -4.15 6.91 2.58
CA PHE A 81 -5.42 7.24 1.94
C PHE A 81 -6.61 7.03 2.88
N HIS A 82 -7.75 7.57 2.48
CA HIS A 82 -9.05 7.30 3.07
C HIS A 82 -9.86 6.39 2.15
N THR A 83 -10.53 5.39 2.70
CA THR A 83 -11.53 4.57 1.99
C THR A 83 -12.87 5.29 1.89
N ALA A 84 -13.77 4.79 1.04
CA ALA A 84 -15.08 5.39 0.77
C ALA A 84 -15.99 5.45 2.02
N ASP A 85 -15.80 4.54 2.98
CA ASP A 85 -16.46 4.53 4.29
C ASP A 85 -15.79 5.46 5.31
N GLY A 86 -14.85 6.30 4.88
CA GLY A 86 -14.20 7.34 5.68
C GLY A 86 -13.07 6.84 6.58
N ARG A 87 -12.63 5.58 6.45
CA ARG A 87 -11.56 5.03 7.26
C ARG A 87 -10.19 5.38 6.69
N TYR A 88 -9.30 5.87 7.55
CA TYR A 88 -7.90 6.11 7.19
C TYR A 88 -7.08 4.81 7.17
N ARG A 89 -6.20 4.67 6.18
CA ARG A 89 -5.32 3.51 5.96
C ARG A 89 -3.97 3.97 5.42
N SER A 90 -2.94 3.18 5.69
CA SER A 90 -1.66 3.31 4.99
C SER A 90 -1.09 1.95 4.60
N LEU A 91 -0.20 1.95 3.60
CA LEU A 91 0.55 0.77 3.20
C LEU A 91 1.50 0.34 4.32
N ASP A 92 1.68 -0.96 4.49
CA ASP A 92 2.67 -1.50 5.41
C ASP A 92 4.06 -1.43 4.79
N ALA A 93 4.97 -0.65 5.39
CA ALA A 93 6.31 -0.44 4.86
C ALA A 93 7.13 -1.73 4.76
N GLY A 94 6.89 -2.72 5.62
CA GLY A 94 7.56 -4.01 5.54
C GLY A 94 7.11 -4.82 4.33
N CYS A 95 5.82 -4.85 4.04
CA CYS A 95 5.26 -5.50 2.86
C CYS A 95 5.69 -4.76 1.57
N VAL A 96 5.65 -3.42 1.56
CA VAL A 96 6.20 -2.63 0.44
C VAL A 96 7.67 -2.95 0.24
N GLY A 97 8.47 -2.87 1.31
CA GLY A 97 9.90 -3.14 1.30
C GLY A 97 10.23 -4.52 0.72
N TYR A 98 9.47 -5.53 1.09
CA TYR A 98 9.61 -6.86 0.49
C TYR A 98 9.31 -6.84 -1.01
N CYS A 99 8.13 -6.38 -1.43
CA CYS A 99 7.71 -6.42 -2.83
C CYS A 99 8.59 -5.59 -3.78
N VAL A 100 9.27 -4.54 -3.29
CA VAL A 100 10.16 -3.70 -4.10
C VAL A 100 11.59 -4.25 -4.17
N ASN A 101 12.04 -5.01 -3.16
CA ASN A 101 13.42 -5.50 -3.07
C ASN A 101 13.59 -6.96 -3.53
N GLU A 102 12.51 -7.62 -3.93
CA GLU A 102 12.58 -8.94 -4.58
C GLU A 102 13.42 -8.89 -5.87
N ARG A 103 14.05 -10.03 -6.23
CA ARG A 103 14.83 -10.16 -7.47
C ARG A 103 14.01 -9.78 -8.72
N ASN A 104 12.71 -10.03 -8.69
CA ASN A 104 11.76 -9.58 -9.70
C ASN A 104 10.64 -8.79 -8.99
N PRO A 105 10.81 -7.47 -8.82
CA PRO A 105 9.91 -6.64 -8.01
C PRO A 105 8.46 -6.72 -8.49
N ARG A 106 7.54 -6.79 -7.53
CA ARG A 106 6.09 -6.75 -7.79
C ARG A 106 5.51 -5.35 -7.63
N LEU A 107 6.24 -4.44 -7.00
CA LEU A 107 5.87 -3.04 -6.86
C LEU A 107 7.02 -2.13 -7.32
N ASN A 108 6.64 -1.01 -7.93
CA ASN A 108 7.45 0.20 -8.04
C ASN A 108 6.99 1.22 -7.01
N VAL A 109 7.89 2.09 -6.57
CA VAL A 109 7.58 3.22 -5.68
C VAL A 109 7.69 4.53 -6.44
N GLU A 110 6.83 5.47 -6.10
CA GLU A 110 6.93 6.87 -6.52
C GLU A 110 7.25 7.71 -5.29
N THR A 111 8.18 8.65 -5.45
CA THR A 111 8.61 9.54 -4.37
C THR A 111 8.16 10.97 -4.61
N GLY A 112 7.78 11.66 -3.54
CA GLY A 112 7.55 13.10 -3.55
C GLY A 112 8.84 13.90 -3.73
N SER A 113 8.70 15.22 -3.84
CA SER A 113 9.85 16.14 -3.95
C SER A 113 10.74 16.16 -2.70
N ASP A 114 10.22 15.71 -1.57
CA ASP A 114 10.92 15.55 -0.29
C ASP A 114 11.68 14.21 -0.18
N GLY A 115 11.60 13.35 -1.20
CA GLY A 115 12.29 12.06 -1.28
C GLY A 115 11.59 10.91 -0.56
N PHE A 116 10.42 11.15 0.06
CA PHE A 116 9.62 10.12 0.71
C PHE A 116 8.66 9.45 -0.27
N ILE A 117 8.33 8.19 -0.01
CA ILE A 117 7.39 7.43 -0.84
C ILE A 117 5.98 7.98 -0.65
N VAL A 118 5.33 8.31 -1.77
CA VAL A 118 3.96 8.85 -1.80
C VAL A 118 2.95 7.87 -2.38
N SER A 119 3.39 6.93 -3.22
CA SER A 119 2.54 5.92 -3.86
C SER A 119 3.36 4.70 -4.29
N VAL A 120 2.65 3.60 -4.57
CA VAL A 120 3.19 2.39 -5.18
C VAL A 120 2.39 2.01 -6.42
N MET A 121 3.06 1.37 -7.38
CA MET A 121 2.43 0.86 -8.60
C MET A 121 2.76 -0.62 -8.77
N PRO A 122 1.78 -1.50 -9.01
CA PRO A 122 2.03 -2.87 -9.44
C PRO A 122 2.88 -2.94 -10.71
N THR A 123 3.86 -3.83 -10.73
CA THR A 123 4.67 -4.07 -11.94
C THR A 123 3.94 -5.03 -12.90
N ALA A 124 4.43 -5.16 -14.13
CA ALA A 124 3.94 -6.19 -15.07
C ALA A 124 4.02 -7.60 -14.46
N ARG A 125 5.05 -7.86 -13.64
CA ARG A 125 5.19 -9.13 -12.93
C ARG A 125 4.04 -9.39 -11.96
N CYS A 126 3.55 -8.34 -11.29
CA CYS A 126 2.38 -8.47 -10.41
C CYS A 126 1.14 -8.86 -11.21
N ALA A 127 0.92 -8.23 -12.38
CA ALA A 127 -0.19 -8.56 -13.27
C ALA A 127 -0.13 -10.01 -13.76
N GLU A 128 1.04 -10.50 -14.21
CA GLU A 128 1.23 -11.89 -14.64
C GLU A 128 0.76 -12.93 -13.60
N ILE A 129 0.86 -12.60 -12.31
CA ILE A 129 0.52 -13.50 -11.21
C ILE A 129 -0.97 -13.40 -10.85
N TYR A 130 -1.54 -12.18 -10.84
CA TYR A 130 -2.84 -11.94 -10.21
C TYR A 130 -3.97 -11.55 -11.19
N GLU A 131 -3.69 -11.35 -12.47
CA GLU A 131 -4.73 -10.98 -13.47
C GLU A 131 -5.90 -11.96 -13.47
N LEU A 132 -5.61 -13.27 -13.42
CA LEU A 132 -6.62 -14.34 -13.44
C LEU A 132 -7.57 -14.33 -12.22
N VAL A 133 -7.17 -13.67 -11.13
CA VAL A 133 -7.98 -13.55 -9.91
C VAL A 133 -8.49 -12.13 -9.67
N LEU A 134 -8.22 -11.19 -10.58
CA LEU A 134 -8.55 -9.76 -10.41
C LEU A 134 -10.04 -9.54 -10.10
N ALA A 135 -10.94 -10.20 -10.83
CA ALA A 135 -12.38 -10.04 -10.61
C ALA A 135 -12.81 -10.38 -9.17
N ARG A 136 -12.24 -11.45 -8.60
CA ARG A 136 -12.47 -11.82 -7.20
C ARG A 136 -11.87 -10.77 -6.26
N LEU A 137 -10.64 -10.32 -6.52
CA LEU A 137 -9.99 -9.32 -5.69
C LEU A 137 -10.74 -7.98 -5.69
N LEU A 138 -11.30 -7.57 -6.84
CA LEU A 138 -12.14 -6.38 -6.95
C LEU A 138 -13.41 -6.49 -6.10
N SER A 139 -14.07 -7.65 -6.09
CA SER A 139 -15.25 -7.87 -5.23
C SER A 139 -14.96 -7.75 -3.74
N GLU A 140 -13.71 -7.93 -3.33
CA GLU A 140 -13.30 -7.83 -1.93
C GLU A 140 -13.06 -6.38 -1.48
N ILE A 141 -12.94 -5.42 -2.41
CA ILE A 141 -12.66 -4.01 -2.10
C ILE A 141 -13.79 -3.06 -2.52
N ASP A 142 -14.96 -3.60 -2.86
CA ASP A 142 -16.07 -2.86 -3.44
C ASP A 142 -17.04 -2.34 -2.35
N PRO A 143 -17.42 -1.05 -2.36
CA PRO A 143 -18.44 -0.48 -1.46
C PRO A 143 -19.84 -1.13 -1.49
N GLY A 144 -20.13 -2.04 -2.43
CA GLY A 144 -21.48 -2.56 -2.71
C GLY A 144 -21.66 -4.08 -2.63
N ALA A 145 -20.71 -4.83 -2.07
CA ALA A 145 -20.86 -6.27 -1.86
C ALA A 145 -21.59 -6.59 -0.54
N GLN A 146 -22.83 -6.12 -0.40
CA GLN A 146 -23.84 -6.64 0.54
C GLN A 146 -25.20 -6.63 -0.14
#